data_AF-A0A453MUX2-F1
#
_entry.id   AF-A0A453MUX2-F1
#
_cell.length_a   1.000
_cell.length_b   1.000
_cell.length_c   1.000
_cell.angle_alpha   90.00
_cell.angle_beta   90.00
_cell.angle_gamma   90.00
#
_symmetry.space_group_name_H-M   'P 1'
#
loop_
_entity.id
_entity.type
_entity.pdbx_description
1 polymer ?
#
loop_
_entity_poly.entity_id
_entity_poly.type
_entity_poly.pdbx_seq_one_letter_code
_entity_poly.pdbx_strand_id
1 'polypeptide(L)'
;MVGKGMVAVKKLSKTFGVHENKFHKEVECLVKAKHKNIVRFLGYCSDTQGIPANHEGKFVMAEVQNWLLCFEFASNGSLDKYINGS
;
A
#
# COMPACT_ATOMS: atom_id res chain seq x y z
N MET A 1 9.86 -9.45 -13.65
CA MET A 1 8.68 -10.29 -13.34
C MET A 1 8.85 -10.81 -11.93
N VAL A 2 7.90 -10.57 -11.03
CA VAL A 2 7.84 -11.31 -9.76
C VAL A 2 7.53 -12.76 -10.16
N GLY A 3 8.37 -13.73 -9.78
CA GLY A 3 8.09 -15.15 -10.02
C GLY A 3 6.81 -15.60 -9.29
N LYS A 4 6.48 -16.89 -9.34
CA LYS A 4 5.42 -17.47 -8.48
C LYS A 4 5.83 -17.41 -7.00
N GLY A 5 5.76 -16.23 -6.39
CA GLY A 5 6.13 -15.97 -5.00
C GLY A 5 5.08 -15.15 -4.27
N MET A 6 5.06 -15.25 -2.94
CA MET A 6 4.17 -14.45 -2.10
C MET A 6 4.62 -12.98 -2.08
N VAL A 7 3.65 -12.08 -2.06
CA VAL A 7 3.84 -10.63 -2.01
C VAL A 7 3.11 -10.09 -0.80
N ALA A 8 3.77 -9.23 -0.04
CA ALA A 8 3.13 -8.45 1.01
C ALA A 8 2.51 -7.19 0.39
N VAL A 9 1.20 -7.03 0.51
CA VAL A 9 0.48 -5.86 -0.01
C VAL A 9 -0.01 -5.00 1.15
N LYS A 10 0.47 -3.76 1.23
CA LYS A 10 0.00 -2.76 2.19
C LYS A 10 -1.00 -1.84 1.52
N LYS A 11 -2.28 -1.98 1.86
CA LYS A 11 -3.34 -1.04 1.45
C LYS A 11 -3.34 0.16 2.39
N LEU A 12 -3.23 1.36 1.84
CA LEU A 12 -3.36 2.60 2.61
C LEU A 12 -4.85 2.90 2.80
N SER A 13 -5.30 2.98 4.05
CA SER A 13 -6.66 3.37 4.41
C SER A 13 -6.72 4.86 4.77
N LYS A 14 -7.92 5.46 4.73
CA LYS A 14 -8.16 6.87 5.09
C LYS A 14 -7.32 7.86 4.26
N THR A 15 -7.34 7.71 2.94
CA THR A 15 -6.68 8.64 2.01
C THR A 15 -7.38 10.00 1.91
N PHE A 16 -8.56 10.16 2.53
CA PHE A 16 -9.24 11.45 2.64
C PHE A 16 -8.31 12.51 3.26
N GLY A 17 -7.95 13.53 2.49
CA GLY A 17 -7.04 14.60 2.91
C GLY A 17 -5.55 14.28 2.75
N VAL A 18 -5.20 13.06 2.35
CA VAL A 18 -3.83 12.74 1.91
C VAL A 18 -3.70 13.17 0.45
N HIS A 19 -2.87 14.16 0.19
CA HIS A 19 -2.59 14.58 -1.18
C HIS A 19 -1.82 13.48 -1.92
N GLU A 20 -2.18 13.24 -3.19
CA GLU A 20 -1.45 12.35 -4.10
C GLU A 20 0.05 12.62 -4.11
N ASN A 21 0.48 13.88 -3.91
CA ASN A 21 1.90 14.22 -3.85
C ASN A 21 2.65 13.49 -2.72
N LYS A 22 1.99 13.19 -1.59
CA LYS A 22 2.61 12.49 -0.46
C LYS A 22 2.79 11.02 -0.82
N PHE A 23 1.80 10.43 -1.49
CA PHE A 23 1.88 9.06 -1.97
C PHE A 23 3.02 8.90 -2.99
N HIS A 24 3.12 9.80 -3.97
CA HIS A 24 4.20 9.76 -4.96
C HIS A 24 5.58 9.93 -4.32
N LYS A 25 5.73 10.84 -3.36
CA LYS A 25 6.98 10.99 -2.60
C LYS A 25 7.38 9.71 -1.85
N GLU A 26 6.42 9.05 -1.22
CA GLU A 26 6.67 7.76 -0.56
C GLU A 26 7.15 6.71 -1.56
N VAL A 27 6.47 6.59 -2.71
CA VAL A 27 6.87 5.67 -3.79
C VAL A 27 8.28 5.99 -4.30
N GLU A 28 8.61 7.25 -4.54
CA GLU A 28 9.96 7.67 -4.96
C GLU A 28 11.04 7.24 -3.95
N CYS A 29 10.79 7.43 -2.65
CA CYS A 29 11.69 6.99 -1.59
C CYS A 29 11.86 5.47 -1.60
N LEU A 30 10.76 4.71 -1.69
CA LEU A 30 10.77 3.26 -1.70
C LEU A 30 11.49 2.67 -2.93
N VAL A 31 11.35 3.31 -4.09
CA VAL A 31 12.07 2.91 -5.31
C VAL A 31 13.60 3.07 -5.14
N LYS A 32 14.04 4.10 -4.40
CA LYS A 32 15.45 4.38 -4.13
C LYS A 32 16.02 3.53 -2.98
N ALA A 33 15.18 3.11 -2.04
CA ALA A 33 15.57 2.34 -0.86
C ALA A 33 15.93 0.87 -1.20
N LYS A 34 17.11 0.66 -1.77
CA LYS A 34 17.62 -0.68 -2.14
C LYS A 34 18.82 -1.05 -1.27
N HIS A 35 18.61 -1.96 -0.32
CA HIS A 35 19.66 -2.47 0.55
C HIS A 35 19.31 -3.87 1.06
N LYS A 36 20.31 -4.71 1.37
CA LYS A 36 20.12 -6.10 1.84
C LYS A 36 19.31 -6.24 3.14
N ASN A 37 19.25 -5.18 3.93
CA ASN A 37 18.51 -5.15 5.22
C ASN A 37 17.19 -4.38 5.13
N ILE A 38 16.76 -3.96 3.93
CA ILE A 38 15.48 -3.30 3.71
C ILE A 38 14.62 -4.26 2.89
N VAL A 39 13.38 -4.50 3.32
CA VAL A 39 12.46 -5.36 2.57
C VAL A 39 12.23 -4.74 1.19
N ARG A 40 12.48 -5.54 0.15
CA ARG A 40 12.49 -5.04 -1.23
C ARG A 40 11.10 -4.58 -1.66
N PHE A 41 11.02 -3.34 -2.09
CA PHE A 41 9.85 -2.81 -2.76
C PHE A 41 9.74 -3.40 -4.18
N LEU A 42 8.54 -3.85 -4.54
CA LEU A 42 8.23 -4.51 -5.81
C LEU A 42 7.46 -3.60 -6.77
N GLY A 43 6.65 -2.70 -6.24
CA GLY A 43 5.81 -1.80 -7.03
C GLY A 43 4.62 -1.27 -6.24
N TYR A 44 3.75 -0.53 -6.92
CA TYR A 44 2.57 0.07 -6.32
C TYR A 44 1.37 -0.01 -7.25
N CYS A 45 0.17 0.22 -6.69
CA CYS A 45 -1.04 0.52 -7.43
C CYS A 45 -1.53 1.90 -6.98
N SER A 46 -1.85 2.77 -7.94
CA SER A 46 -2.53 4.04 -7.71
C SER A 46 -3.75 4.11 -8.62
N ASP A 47 -4.87 3.63 -8.11
CA ASP A 47 -6.10 3.47 -8.88
C ASP A 47 -7.24 4.26 -8.25
N THR A 48 -7.96 5.03 -9.06
CA THR A 48 -9.11 5.83 -8.62
C THR A 48 -10.33 5.37 -9.40
N GLN A 49 -11.32 4.85 -8.69
CA GLN A 49 -12.55 4.32 -9.28
C GLN A 49 -13.74 5.15 -8.83
N GLY A 50 -14.60 5.53 -9.78
CA GLY A 50 -15.92 6.06 -9.47
C GLY A 50 -16.88 4.91 -9.17
N ILE A 51 -17.40 4.85 -7.94
CA ILE A 51 -18.43 3.89 -7.55
C ILE A 51 -19.76 4.59 -7.31
N PRO A 52 -20.90 4.01 -7.73
CA PRO A 52 -22.20 4.53 -7.36
C PRO A 52 -22.39 4.36 -5.84
N ALA A 53 -22.73 5.46 -5.17
CA ALA A 53 -23.00 5.51 -3.74
C ALA A 53 -24.32 6.23 -3.49
N ASN A 54 -25.03 5.85 -2.43
CA ASN A 54 -26.24 6.57 -1.99
C ASN A 54 -25.84 7.59 -0.91
N HIS A 55 -26.18 8.85 -1.15
CA HIS A 55 -26.03 9.94 -0.20
C HIS A 55 -27.37 10.65 -0.05
N GLU A 56 -27.97 10.55 1.14
CA GLU A 56 -29.27 11.18 1.46
C GLU A 56 -30.40 10.86 0.46
N GLY A 57 -30.44 9.62 -0.04
CA GLY A 57 -31.45 9.16 -1.00
C GLY A 57 -31.13 9.52 -2.46
N LYS A 58 -30.01 10.20 -2.73
CA LYS A 58 -29.53 10.50 -4.08
C LYS A 58 -28.37 9.58 -4.46
N PHE A 59 -28.42 9.04 -5.67
CA PHE A 59 -27.27 8.35 -6.25
C PHE A 59 -26.22 9.37 -6.67
N VAL A 60 -25.01 9.23 -6.14
CA VAL A 60 -23.84 10.03 -6.48
C VAL A 60 -22.70 9.09 -6.90
N MET A 61 -21.82 9.57 -7.77
CA MET A 61 -20.59 8.86 -8.08
C MET A 61 -19.52 9.28 -7.09
N ALA A 62 -19.21 8.41 -6.13
CA ALA A 62 -18.16 8.64 -5.16
C ALA A 62 -16.82 8.13 -5.70
N GLU A 63 -15.77 8.92 -5.60
CA GLU A 63 -14.43 8.48 -5.93
C GLU A 63 -13.84 7.67 -4.78
N VAL A 64 -13.35 6.47 -5.10
CA VAL A 64 -12.60 5.62 -4.19
C VAL A 64 -11.18 5.46 -4.71
N GLN A 65 -10.24 5.88 -3.89
CA GLN A 65 -8.81 5.71 -4.15
C GLN A 65 -8.31 4.41 -3.55
N ASN A 66 -7.62 3.61 -4.35
CA ASN A 66 -6.92 2.40 -3.96
C ASN A 66 -5.41 2.62 -4.13
N TRP A 67 -4.75 2.96 -3.04
CA TRP A 67 -3.29 3.03 -2.97
C TRP A 67 -2.73 1.80 -2.29
N LEU A 68 -1.96 1.03 -3.05
CA LEU A 68 -1.32 -0.21 -2.62
C LEU A 68 0.19 -0.10 -2.77
N LEU A 69 0.92 -0.57 -1.76
CA LEU A 69 2.37 -0.75 -1.82
C LEU A 69 2.68 -2.25 -1.74
N CYS A 70 3.46 -2.75 -2.70
CA CYS A 70 3.80 -4.16 -2.83
C CYS A 70 5.27 -4.39 -2.47
N PHE A 71 5.52 -5.36 -1.59
CA PHE A 71 6.84 -5.73 -1.10
C PHE A 71 7.09 -7.23 -1.23
N GLU A 72 8.35 -7.63 -1.23
CA GLU A 72 8.68 -9.02 -0.95
C GLU A 72 8.10 -9.45 0.40
N PHE A 73 7.55 -10.66 0.44
CA PHE A 73 7.09 -11.24 1.69
C PHE A 73 8.27 -11.76 2.51
N ALA A 74 8.45 -11.24 3.73
CA ALA A 74 9.44 -11.72 4.69
C ALA A 74 8.81 -12.76 5.65
N SER A 75 9.15 -14.03 5.49
CA SER A 75 8.47 -15.16 6.16
C SER A 75 8.80 -15.34 7.64
N ASN A 76 9.93 -14.82 8.11
CA ASN A 76 10.46 -15.12 9.44
C ASN A 76 9.83 -14.27 10.56
N GLY A 77 8.75 -13.56 10.26
CA GLY A 77 8.11 -12.66 11.21
C GLY A 77 8.96 -11.43 11.53
N SER A 78 8.42 -10.60 12.40
CA SER A 78 8.99 -9.31 12.81
C SER A 78 9.68 -9.43 14.17
N LEU A 79 10.58 -8.49 14.45
CA LEU A 79 11.44 -8.51 15.62
C LEU A 79 10.65 -8.46 16.95
N ASP A 80 9.48 -7.83 16.97
CA ASP A 80 8.63 -7.72 18.15
C ASP A 80 8.27 -9.09 18.76
N LYS A 81 8.12 -10.13 17.93
CA LYS A 81 7.86 -11.50 18.39
C LYS A 81 9.00 -12.07 19.24
N TYR A 82 10.23 -11.65 18.95
CA TYR A 82 11.42 -12.13 19.66
C TYR A 82 11.73 -11.30 20.91
N ILE A 83 11.28 -10.05 20.95
CA ILE A 83 11.48 -9.15 22.10
C ILE A 83 10.38 -9.34 23.15
N ASN A 84 9.13 -9.48 22.72
CA ASN A 84 7.97 -9.50 23.63
C ASN A 84 7.55 -10.91 24.05
N GLY A 85 8.29 -11.96 23.68
CA GLY A 85 8.10 -13.33 24.16
C GLY A 85 6.70 -13.91 23.93
N SER A 86 6.02 -13.50 22.85
CA SER A 86 4.64 -13.89 22.51
C SER A 86 4.54 -14.56 21.15
#